data_AF-A0A6B2DU10-F1
#
_entry.id   AF-A0A6B2DU10-F1
#
_cell.length_a   1.000
_cell.length_b   1.000
_cell.length_c   1.000
_cell.angle_alpha   90.00
_cell.angle_beta   90.00
_cell.angle_gamma   90.00
#
_symmetry.space_group_name_H-M   'P 1'
#
loop_
_entity.id
_entity.type
_entity.pdbx_description
1 polymer ?
#
loop_
_entity_poly.entity_id
_entity_poly.type
_entity_poly.pdbx_seq_one_letter_code
_entity_poly.pdbx_strand_id
1 'polypeptide(L)'
;MDRETVWQADAEALADRIVSLLTVVRSAEAEIGALLVEIESRGVQELFGYRTTARLYEHLADVPHTAARRTVARAQALHPAHTLDATPAVAPATGAAALTGSLSTPMIDTIIDAV
;
A
#
# COMPACT_ATOMS: atom_id res chain seq x y z
N MET A 1 -21.66 8.42 -8.21
CA MET A 1 -22.73 7.44 -8.50
C MET A 1 -22.94 6.59 -7.27
N ASP A 2 -24.17 6.58 -6.75
CA ASP A 2 -24.57 5.79 -5.59
C ASP A 2 -24.96 4.38 -6.01
N ARG A 3 -24.89 3.43 -5.06
CA ARG A 3 -25.09 2.00 -5.36
C ARG A 3 -26.48 1.68 -5.93
N GLU A 4 -27.47 2.51 -5.63
CA GLU A 4 -28.88 2.33 -6.04
C GLU A 4 -29.15 2.77 -7.49
N THR A 5 -28.26 3.54 -8.11
CA THR A 5 -28.46 4.09 -9.47
C THR A 5 -27.61 3.41 -10.54
N VAL A 6 -26.77 2.44 -10.17
CA VAL A 6 -25.87 1.71 -11.09
C VAL A 6 -26.61 1.05 -12.25
N TRP A 7 -27.83 0.56 -12.02
CA TRP A 7 -28.61 -0.13 -13.06
C TRP A 7 -29.08 0.78 -14.20
N GLN A 8 -29.03 2.10 -14.01
CA GLN A 8 -29.41 3.10 -15.02
C GLN A 8 -28.18 3.73 -15.71
N ALA A 9 -26.96 3.37 -15.29
CA ALA A 9 -25.74 3.98 -15.78
C ALA A 9 -25.41 3.52 -17.20
N ASP A 10 -24.88 4.44 -18.01
CA ASP A 10 -24.25 4.09 -19.28
C ASP A 10 -22.85 3.48 -19.07
N ALA A 11 -22.23 3.02 -20.17
CA ALA A 11 -20.94 2.35 -20.11
C ALA A 11 -19.80 3.25 -19.59
N GLU A 12 -19.83 4.55 -19.89
CA GLU A 12 -18.82 5.51 -19.46
C GLU A 12 -18.92 5.76 -17.94
N ALA A 13 -20.13 5.98 -17.43
CA ALA A 13 -20.38 6.14 -16.00
C ALA A 13 -20.00 4.90 -15.18
N LEU A 14 -20.17 3.70 -15.75
CA LEU A 14 -19.72 2.45 -15.13
C LEU A 14 -18.18 2.36 -15.08
N ALA A 15 -17.50 2.70 -16.18
CA ALA A 15 -16.03 2.70 -16.24
C ALA A 15 -15.42 3.73 -15.27
N ASP A 16 -15.96 4.94 -15.24
CA ASP A 16 -15.54 5.99 -14.31
C ASP A 16 -15.70 5.57 -12.85
N ARG A 17 -16.77 4.83 -12.53
CA ARG A 17 -16.95 4.31 -11.18
C ARG A 17 -15.91 3.26 -10.82
N ILE A 18 -15.56 2.37 -11.76
CA ILE A 18 -14.49 1.40 -11.55
C ILE A 18 -13.17 2.13 -11.29
N VAL A 19 -12.83 3.13 -12.11
CA VAL A 19 -11.61 3.93 -11.92
C VAL A 19 -11.60 4.61 -10.56
N SER A 20 -12.71 5.26 -10.18
CA SER A 20 -12.86 5.89 -8.86
C SER A 20 -12.63 4.91 -7.71
N LEU A 21 -13.20 3.70 -7.78
CA LEU A 21 -13.01 2.67 -6.75
C LEU A 21 -11.57 2.16 -6.73
N LEU A 22 -10.97 1.92 -7.89
CA LEU A 22 -9.57 1.48 -7.98
C LEU A 22 -8.61 2.52 -7.42
N THR A 23 -8.85 3.81 -7.66
CA THR A 23 -8.06 4.90 -7.07
C THR A 23 -8.12 4.86 -5.55
N VAL A 24 -9.32 4.70 -4.97
CA VAL A 24 -9.50 4.59 -3.51
C VAL A 24 -8.79 3.36 -2.95
N VAL A 25 -8.91 2.20 -3.61
CA VAL A 25 -8.22 0.98 -3.18
C VAL A 25 -6.70 1.19 -3.19
N ARG A 26 -6.15 1.73 -4.28
CA ARG A 26 -4.71 1.95 -4.42
C ARG A 26 -4.18 2.97 -3.41
N SER A 27 -4.90 4.07 -3.17
CA SER A 27 -4.50 5.06 -2.16
C SER A 27 -4.51 4.46 -0.76
N ALA A 28 -5.53 3.65 -0.43
CA ALA A 28 -5.60 2.97 0.85
C ALA A 28 -4.48 1.94 1.03
N GLU A 29 -4.14 1.17 0.00
CA GLU A 29 -2.99 0.26 0.02
C GLU A 29 -1.67 1.00 0.25
N ALA A 30 -1.47 2.15 -0.39
CA ALA A 30 -0.29 2.99 -0.18
C ALA A 30 -0.24 3.57 1.24
N GLU A 31 -1.37 4.02 1.78
CA GLU A 31 -1.47 4.52 3.16
C GLU A 31 -1.16 3.42 4.18
N ILE A 32 -1.68 2.21 3.97
CA ILE A 32 -1.32 1.03 4.76
C ILE A 32 0.19 0.80 4.72
N GLY A 33 0.81 0.88 3.53
CA GLY A 33 2.27 0.76 3.39
C GLY A 33 3.04 1.77 4.23
N ALA A 34 2.68 3.06 4.15
CA ALA A 34 3.31 4.10 4.95
C ALA A 34 3.19 3.84 6.46
N LEU A 35 2.02 3.39 6.92
CA LEU A 35 1.80 3.02 8.32
C LEU A 35 2.65 1.83 8.75
N LEU A 36 2.82 0.81 7.90
CA LEU A 36 3.66 -0.35 8.20
C LEU A 36 5.13 0.04 8.39
N VAL A 37 5.67 0.94 7.57
CA VAL A 37 7.05 1.45 7.71
C VAL A 37 7.21 2.27 8.98
N GLU A 38 6.22 3.08 9.34
CA GLU A 38 6.24 3.84 10.60
C GLU A 38 6.16 2.91 11.82
N ILE A 39 5.32 1.87 11.78
CA ILE A 39 5.23 0.85 12.83
C ILE A 39 6.58 0.13 12.99
N GLU A 40 7.22 -0.26 11.89
CA GLU A 40 8.53 -0.90 11.93
C GLU A 40 9.58 0.03 12.54
N SER A 41 9.57 1.31 12.16
CA SER A 41 10.48 2.33 12.69
C SER A 41 10.35 2.52 14.20
N ARG A 42 9.15 2.35 14.75
CA ARG A 42 8.85 2.47 16.19
C ARG A 42 9.05 1.18 16.99
N GLY A 43 9.33 0.06 16.33
CA GLY A 43 9.45 -1.25 16.96
C GLY A 43 8.11 -2.00 17.04
N VAL A 44 7.88 -2.91 16.09
CA VAL A 44 6.65 -3.71 16.02
C VAL A 44 6.49 -4.67 17.21
N GLN A 45 7.59 -5.15 17.78
CA GLN A 45 7.57 -6.06 18.92
C GLN A 45 7.10 -5.34 20.19
N GLU A 46 7.61 -4.14 20.43
CA GLU A 46 7.29 -3.30 21.57
C GLU A 46 5.85 -2.77 21.49
N LEU A 47 5.41 -2.38 20.28
CA LEU A 47 4.07 -1.82 20.08
C LEU A 47 2.97 -2.88 20.05
N PHE A 48 3.22 -4.03 19.43
CA PHE A 48 2.17 -5.00 19.11
C PHE A 48 2.49 -6.45 19.48
N GLY A 49 3.68 -6.76 19.99
CA GLY A 49 4.08 -8.11 20.38
C GLY A 49 4.38 -9.05 19.20
N TYR A 50 4.39 -8.56 17.96
CA TYR A 50 4.73 -9.35 16.78
C TYR A 50 6.24 -9.32 16.52
N ARG A 51 6.80 -10.45 16.07
CA ARG A 51 8.23 -10.55 15.75
C ARG A 51 8.65 -9.69 14.55
N THR A 52 7.73 -9.47 13.60
CA THR A 52 7.98 -8.67 12.40
C THR A 52 6.71 -7.96 11.96
N THR A 53 6.86 -6.84 11.25
CA THR A 53 5.75 -6.09 10.64
C THR A 53 4.95 -6.95 9.67
N ALA A 54 5.59 -7.87 8.96
CA ALA A 54 4.91 -8.83 8.10
C ALA A 54 4.00 -9.81 8.88
N ARG A 55 4.39 -10.23 10.09
CA ARG A 55 3.52 -11.07 10.95
C ARG A 55 2.32 -10.28 11.49
N LEU A 56 2.53 -9.01 11.85
CA LEU A 56 1.43 -8.11 12.22
C LEU A 56 0.44 -7.96 11.04
N TYR A 57 0.94 -7.64 9.86
CA TYR A 57 0.08 -7.43 8.69
C TYR A 57 -0.62 -8.70 8.22
N GLU A 58 0.05 -9.86 8.24
CA GLU A 58 -0.56 -11.18 8.00
C GLU A 58 -1.82 -11.38 8.86
N HIS A 59 -1.73 -11.04 10.15
CA HIS A 59 -2.85 -11.15 11.09
C HIS A 59 -3.94 -10.10 10.81
N LEU A 60 -3.58 -8.83 10.62
CA LEU A 60 -4.56 -7.75 10.45
C LEU A 60 -5.33 -7.84 9.14
N ALA A 61 -4.67 -8.28 8.06
CA ALA A 61 -5.25 -8.30 6.72
C ALA A 61 -5.81 -9.67 6.32
N ASP A 62 -5.65 -10.70 7.16
CA ASP A 62 -6.04 -12.08 6.86
C ASP A 62 -5.49 -12.56 5.50
N VAL A 63 -4.16 -12.43 5.32
CA VAL A 63 -3.46 -12.80 4.09
C VAL A 63 -2.36 -13.82 4.37
N PRO A 64 -1.95 -14.65 3.40
CA PRO A 64 -0.79 -15.51 3.57
C PRO A 64 0.49 -14.72 3.89
N HIS A 65 1.35 -15.27 4.75
CA HIS A 65 2.62 -14.64 5.12
C HIS A 65 3.47 -14.17 3.92
N THR A 66 3.45 -14.92 2.81
CA THR A 66 4.18 -14.56 1.59
C THR A 66 3.63 -13.32 0.89
N ALA A 67 2.33 -13.06 1.00
CA ALA A 67 1.72 -11.82 0.53
C ALA A 67 2.10 -10.67 1.47
N ALA A 68 2.00 -10.89 2.79
CA ALA A 68 2.36 -9.89 3.79
C ALA A 68 3.81 -9.41 3.66
N ARG A 69 4.76 -10.34 3.47
CA ARG A 69 6.16 -10.00 3.22
C ARG A 69 6.36 -9.14 1.98
N ARG A 70 5.64 -9.44 0.89
CA ARG A 70 5.70 -8.65 -0.35
C ARG A 70 5.14 -7.24 -0.13
N THR A 71 4.05 -7.09 0.60
CA THR A 71 3.49 -5.78 0.96
C THR A 71 4.47 -4.96 1.78
N VAL A 72 5.07 -5.54 2.83
CA VAL A 72 6.05 -4.82 3.67
C VAL A 72 7.30 -4.45 2.88
N ALA A 73 7.85 -5.36 2.06
CA ALA A 73 9.01 -5.06 1.22
C ALA A 73 8.74 -3.90 0.24
N ARG A 74 7.55 -3.90 -0.38
CA ARG A 74 7.13 -2.76 -1.23
C ARG A 74 7.02 -1.48 -0.43
N ALA A 75 6.40 -1.53 0.75
CA ALA A 75 6.26 -0.35 1.61
C ALA A 75 7.63 0.26 1.97
N GLN A 76 8.60 -0.57 2.34
CA GLN A 76 9.98 -0.15 2.64
C GLN A 76 10.68 0.47 1.41
N ALA A 77 10.38 -0.03 0.20
CA ALA A 77 10.93 0.54 -1.03
C ALA A 77 10.36 1.95 -1.34
N LEU A 78 9.15 2.25 -0.88
CA LEU A 78 8.42 3.47 -1.21
C LEU A 78 8.47 4.55 -0.13
N HIS A 79 8.54 4.17 1.14
CA HIS A 79 8.40 5.09 2.25
C HIS A 79 9.69 5.14 3.09
N PRO A 80 10.19 6.33 3.42
CA PRO A 80 11.36 6.44 4.28
C PRO A 80 11.02 5.93 5.68
N ALA A 81 11.91 5.12 6.26
CA ALA A 81 11.86 4.78 7.67
C ALA A 81 12.49 5.91 8.51
N HIS A 82 11.91 6.18 9.68
CA HIS A 82 12.35 7.26 10.57
C HIS A 82 13.19 6.69 11.73
N THR A 83 14.28 6.00 11.41
CA THR A 83 15.25 5.47 12.37
C THR A 83 16.69 5.86 11.98
N LEU A 84 17.61 5.88 12.95
CA LEU A 84 18.99 6.32 12.73
C LEU A 84 19.75 5.45 11.71
N ASP A 85 19.47 4.14 11.70
CA ASP A 85 20.12 3.17 10.81
C ASP A 85 19.21 2.75 9.63
N ALA A 86 18.19 3.57 9.32
CA ALA A 86 17.25 3.28 8.25
C ALA A 86 17.96 3.19 6.89
N THR A 87 17.66 2.12 6.15
CA THR A 87 17.98 2.08 4.71
C THR A 87 17.06 3.07 3.99
N PRO A 88 17.60 3.99 3.15
CA PRO A 88 16.77 4.89 2.38
C PRO A 88 15.80 4.15 1.45
N ALA A 89 14.58 4.67 1.32
CA ALA A 89 13.64 4.18 0.33
C ALA A 89 14.21 4.36 -1.09
N VAL A 90 14.08 3.34 -1.93
CA VAL A 90 14.65 3.33 -3.28
C VAL A 90 13.78 4.08 -4.29
N ALA A 91 12.47 4.20 -4.04
CA ALA A 91 11.52 4.88 -4.92
C ALA A 91 10.56 5.83 -4.16
N PRO A 92 11.08 6.83 -3.42
CA PRO A 92 10.25 7.70 -2.57
C PRO A 92 9.25 8.57 -3.34
N ALA A 93 9.61 9.01 -4.55
CA ALA A 93 8.70 9.74 -5.43
C ALA A 93 7.51 8.86 -5.89
N THR A 94 7.76 7.57 -6.11
CA THR A 94 6.72 6.57 -6.42
C THR A 94 5.78 6.40 -5.22
N GLY A 95 6.32 6.41 -3.99
CA GLY A 95 5.51 6.38 -2.77
C GLY A 95 4.54 7.56 -2.67
N ALA A 96 5.01 8.78 -2.98
CA ALA A 96 4.16 9.96 -3.00
C ALA A 96 3.04 9.87 -4.07
N ALA A 97 3.35 9.33 -5.25
CA ALA A 97 2.36 9.12 -6.31
C ALA A 97 1.38 7.97 -6.01
N ALA A 98 1.81 6.94 -5.27
CA ALA A 98 0.94 5.84 -4.86
C ALA A 98 -0.16 6.31 -3.90
N LEU A 99 0.13 7.26 -3.01
CA LEU A 99 -0.85 7.85 -2.08
C LEU A 99 -2.01 8.55 -2.78
N THR A 100 -1.86 8.99 -4.03
CA THR A 100 -2.96 9.57 -4.81
C THR A 100 -3.80 8.52 -5.55
N GLY A 101 -3.47 7.22 -5.41
CA GLY A 101 -4.13 6.12 -6.10
C GLY A 101 -3.82 6.05 -7.61
N SER A 102 -2.86 6.85 -8.09
CA SER A 102 -2.52 6.97 -9.51
C SER A 102 -1.74 5.76 -10.05
N LEU A 103 -1.07 5.02 -9.17
CA LEU A 103 -0.27 3.85 -9.53
C LEU A 103 -0.89 2.59 -8.95
N SER A 104 -0.96 1.54 -9.79
CA SER A 104 -1.32 0.20 -9.34
C SER A 104 -0.11 -0.53 -8.76
N THR A 105 -0.35 -1.50 -7.89
CA THR A 105 0.70 -2.34 -7.30
C THR A 105 1.65 -2.98 -8.33
N PRO A 106 1.16 -3.55 -9.47
CA PRO A 106 2.07 -4.08 -10.49
C PRO A 106 2.94 -3.01 -11.16
N MET A 107 2.40 -1.79 -11.36
CA MET A 107 3.18 -0.69 -11.93
C MET A 107 4.24 -0.19 -10.94
N ILE A 108 3.90 -0.16 -9.65
CA ILE A 108 4.87 0.13 -8.59
C ILE A 108 6.00 -0.90 -8.61
N ASP A 109 5.67 -2.19 -8.67
CA ASP A 109 6.68 -3.25 -8.73
C ASP A 109 7.60 -3.06 -9.96
N THR A 110 7.03 -2.72 -11.11
CA THR A 110 7.79 -2.42 -12.34
C THR A 110 8.76 -1.25 -12.15
N ILE A 111 8.34 -0.19 -11.43
CA ILE A 111 9.20 0.97 -11.17
C ILE A 111 10.30 0.62 -10.17
N ILE A 112 9.98 -0.13 -9.11
CA ILE A 112 10.97 -0.60 -8.12
C ILE A 112 12.02 -1.49 -8.80
N ASP A 113 11.62 -2.39 -9.69
CA ASP A 113 12.54 -3.28 -10.40
C ASP A 113 13.45 -2.53 -11.41
N ALA A 114 13.12 -1.28 -11.74
CA ALA A 114 13.87 -0.45 -12.68
C ALA A 114 14.84 0.55 -12.02
N VAL A 115 14.86 0.66 -10.69
CA VAL A 115 15.76 1.53 -9.90
C VAL A 115 16.80 0.72 -9.14
#